data_AF-F2BGB5-F1
#
_entry.id   AF-F2BGB5-F1
#
_cell.length_a   1.000
_cell.length_b   1.000
_cell.length_c   1.000
_cell.angle_alpha   90.00
_cell.angle_beta   90.00
_cell.angle_gamma   90.00
#
_symmetry.space_group_name_H-M   'P 1'
#
loop_
_entity.id
_entity.type
_entity.pdbx_description
1 polymer ?
#
loop_
_entity_poly.entity_id
_entity_poly.type
_entity_poly.pdbx_seq_one_letter_code
_entity_poly.pdbx_strand_id
1 'polypeptide(L)'
;MSAAAAALLLLAACSLPASDAGDADKTTRQQIAAAKAQWQNRVDELPVGADEAQIKDWQARHGVKLDYDAATASYSSTNLPDGRAEVHAKNRICDGYFLVLKLKMDKQNRLQGKELNSWGSCL
;
A
#
# COMPACT_ATOMS: atom_id res chain seq x y z
N MET A 1 -39.71 -40.59 -35.21
CA MET A 1 -38.47 -41.20 -34.66
C MET A 1 -37.29 -40.54 -35.37
N SER A 2 -36.22 -40.25 -34.61
CA SER A 2 -34.93 -39.65 -35.01
C SER A 2 -35.00 -38.15 -35.38
N ALA A 3 -34.63 -37.18 -34.53
CA ALA A 3 -33.41 -36.97 -33.73
C ALA A 3 -32.14 -36.85 -34.58
N ALA A 4 -31.62 -35.63 -34.75
CA ALA A 4 -30.19 -35.34 -34.82
C ALA A 4 -29.96 -33.82 -34.77
N ALA A 5 -29.67 -33.32 -33.57
CA ALA A 5 -28.98 -32.07 -33.35
C ALA A 5 -27.46 -32.33 -33.40
N ALA A 6 -26.70 -31.49 -34.11
CA ALA A 6 -25.25 -31.34 -33.93
C ALA A 6 -24.85 -30.01 -34.60
N ALA A 7 -24.82 -28.92 -33.83
CA ALA A 7 -23.62 -28.38 -33.20
C ALA A 7 -22.72 -27.63 -34.20
N LEU A 8 -23.05 -26.34 -34.37
CA LEU A 8 -22.15 -25.30 -34.90
C LEU A 8 -20.90 -25.24 -34.03
N LEU A 9 -19.78 -25.75 -34.56
CA LEU A 9 -18.45 -25.54 -33.99
C LEU A 9 -18.04 -24.08 -34.22
N LEU A 10 -18.39 -23.21 -33.27
CA LEU A 10 -17.75 -21.92 -33.08
C LEU A 10 -16.28 -22.16 -32.71
N LEU A 11 -15.40 -22.05 -33.70
CA LEU A 11 -13.97 -21.85 -33.51
C LEU A 11 -13.77 -20.50 -32.83
N ALA A 12 -13.97 -20.46 -31.51
CA ALA A 12 -13.39 -19.43 -30.67
C ALA A 12 -11.87 -19.69 -30.69
N ALA A 13 -11.18 -18.89 -31.50
CA ALA A 13 -9.74 -18.79 -31.46
C ALA A 13 -9.31 -18.65 -30.00
N CYS A 14 -8.49 -19.59 -29.53
CA CYS A 14 -7.68 -19.38 -28.33
C CYS A 14 -6.65 -18.29 -28.63
N SER A 15 -7.09 -17.05 -28.78
CA SER A 15 -6.26 -15.90 -28.48
C SER A 15 -6.01 -15.95 -26.99
N LEU A 16 -4.93 -16.61 -26.61
CA LEU A 16 -4.28 -16.44 -25.32
C LEU A 16 -4.23 -14.93 -25.03
N PRO A 17 -4.77 -14.43 -23.91
CA PRO A 17 -4.53 -13.05 -23.54
C PRO A 17 -3.02 -12.93 -23.27
N ALA A 18 -2.31 -12.38 -24.24
CA ALA A 18 -1.02 -11.79 -23.97
C ALA A 18 -1.25 -10.66 -22.96
N SER A 19 -0.52 -10.70 -21.84
CA SER A 19 -0.21 -9.56 -20.94
C SER A 19 -0.90 -9.47 -19.57
N ASP A 20 -1.18 -10.58 -18.87
CA ASP A 20 -1.55 -10.52 -17.43
C ASP A 20 -0.46 -9.91 -16.51
N ALA A 21 0.80 -9.84 -16.97
CA ALA A 21 1.90 -9.27 -16.18
C ALA A 21 1.80 -7.74 -16.03
N GLY A 22 1.19 -7.04 -17.00
CA GLY A 22 1.00 -5.59 -16.94
C GLY A 22 -0.21 -5.18 -16.07
N ASP A 23 -1.27 -5.98 -16.12
CA ASP A 23 -2.52 -5.71 -15.40
C ASP A 23 -2.40 -6.00 -13.90
N ALA A 24 -1.61 -7.01 -13.50
CA ALA A 24 -1.30 -7.27 -12.10
C ALA A 24 -0.56 -6.08 -11.45
N ASP A 25 0.51 -5.57 -12.06
CA ASP A 25 1.26 -4.41 -11.54
C ASP A 25 0.37 -3.15 -11.46
N LYS A 26 -0.46 -2.91 -12.48
CA LYS A 26 -1.39 -1.79 -12.49
C LYS A 26 -2.40 -1.88 -11.34
N THR A 27 -2.97 -3.05 -11.11
CA THR A 27 -3.92 -3.30 -10.02
C THR A 27 -3.26 -3.10 -8.66
N THR A 28 -2.06 -3.64 -8.45
CA THR A 28 -1.32 -3.47 -7.20
C THR A 28 -0.98 -1.99 -6.92
N ARG A 29 -0.55 -1.24 -7.95
CA ARG A 29 -0.31 0.22 -7.82
C ARG A 29 -1.59 0.97 -7.44
N GLN A 30 -2.73 0.62 -8.01
CA GLN A 30 -4.02 1.23 -7.67
C GLN A 30 -4.43 0.93 -6.22
N GLN A 31 -4.26 -0.30 -5.75
CA GLN A 31 -4.52 -0.68 -4.36
C GLN A 31 -3.68 0.16 -3.39
N ILE A 32 -2.40 0.35 -3.68
CA ILE A 32 -1.49 1.15 -2.83
C ILE A 32 -1.82 2.63 -2.88
N ALA A 33 -2.22 3.16 -4.04
CA ALA A 33 -2.67 4.54 -4.15
C ALA A 33 -3.94 4.77 -3.31
N ALA A 34 -4.89 3.84 -3.34
CA ALA A 34 -6.10 3.90 -2.51
C ALA A 34 -5.77 3.80 -1.02
N ALA A 35 -4.93 2.84 -0.61
CA ALA A 35 -4.47 2.72 0.76
C ALA A 35 -3.73 3.98 1.23
N LYS A 36 -2.88 4.56 0.37
CA LYS A 36 -2.18 5.83 0.66
C LYS A 36 -3.16 6.97 0.91
N ALA A 37 -4.20 7.12 0.09
CA ALA A 37 -5.21 8.16 0.28
C ALA A 37 -5.97 8.00 1.61
N GLN A 38 -6.33 6.76 1.97
CA GLN A 38 -6.96 6.47 3.26
C GLN A 38 -6.03 6.77 4.43
N TRP A 39 -4.77 6.37 4.35
CA TRP A 39 -3.77 6.66 5.38
C TRP A 39 -3.43 8.14 5.47
N GLN A 40 -3.45 8.87 4.37
CA GLN A 40 -3.20 10.31 4.36
C GLN A 40 -4.23 11.03 5.23
N ASN A 41 -5.51 10.70 5.08
CA ASN A 41 -6.57 11.28 5.92
C ASN A 41 -6.32 11.01 7.42
N ARG A 42 -5.93 9.78 7.79
CA ARG A 42 -5.61 9.41 9.18
C ARG A 42 -4.41 10.18 9.71
N VAL A 43 -3.36 10.34 8.90
CA VAL A 43 -2.15 11.11 9.25
C VAL A 43 -2.47 12.60 9.38
N ASP A 44 -3.43 13.11 8.63
CA ASP A 44 -3.86 14.50 8.71
C ASP A 44 -4.63 14.82 10.00
N GLU A 45 -5.29 13.82 10.62
CA GLU A 45 -5.91 13.94 11.95
C GLU A 45 -4.90 14.19 13.08
N LEU A 46 -3.61 13.87 12.88
CA LEU A 46 -2.56 14.11 13.86
C LEU A 46 -2.01 15.54 13.70
N PRO A 47 -2.27 16.46 14.66
CA PRO A 47 -1.90 17.86 14.50
C PRO A 47 -0.40 18.07 14.68
N VAL A 48 0.15 19.02 13.92
CA VAL A 48 1.48 19.58 14.20
C VAL A 48 1.47 20.17 15.62
N GLY A 49 2.54 19.93 16.38
CA GLY A 49 2.62 20.25 17.81
C GLY A 49 2.19 19.11 18.74
N ALA A 50 1.68 17.99 18.20
CA ALA A 50 1.32 16.82 19.01
C ALA A 50 2.51 16.31 19.83
N ASP A 51 2.31 16.08 21.13
CA ASP A 51 3.31 15.37 21.95
C ASP A 51 3.23 13.85 21.80
N GLU A 52 4.18 13.18 22.44
CA GLU A 52 4.26 11.73 22.53
C GLU A 52 2.96 11.07 23.02
N ALA A 53 2.24 11.66 23.98
CA ALA A 53 0.98 11.09 24.47
C ALA A 53 -0.08 11.11 23.37
N GLN A 54 -0.23 12.24 22.69
CA GLN A 54 -1.16 12.39 21.56
C GLN A 54 -0.78 11.47 20.39
N ILE A 55 0.50 11.26 20.12
CA ILE A 55 0.99 10.33 19.08
C ILE A 55 0.69 8.88 19.47
N LYS A 56 0.84 8.49 20.75
CA LYS A 56 0.50 7.15 21.23
C LYS A 56 -1.01 6.89 21.18
N ASP A 57 -1.82 7.88 21.55
CA ASP A 57 -3.28 7.77 21.45
C ASP A 57 -3.71 7.62 19.98
N TRP A 58 -3.13 8.42 19.08
CA TRP A 58 -3.38 8.29 17.65
C TRP A 58 -2.98 6.89 17.11
N GLN A 59 -1.81 6.38 17.52
CA GLN A 59 -1.37 5.01 17.18
C GLN A 59 -2.39 3.95 17.62
N ALA A 60 -2.88 4.05 18.85
CA ALA A 60 -3.87 3.12 19.40
C ALA A 60 -5.20 3.17 18.62
N ARG A 61 -5.70 4.37 18.28
CA ARG A 61 -6.95 4.53 17.52
C ARG A 61 -6.90 3.93 16.13
N HIS A 62 -5.74 3.97 15.47
CA HIS A 62 -5.58 3.46 14.10
C HIS A 62 -4.90 2.09 14.03
N GLY A 63 -4.64 1.44 15.18
CA GLY A 63 -4.05 0.10 15.23
C GLY A 63 -2.66 0.03 14.59
N VAL A 64 -1.87 1.09 14.71
CA VAL A 64 -0.53 1.18 14.12
C VAL A 64 0.52 1.30 15.21
N LYS A 65 1.68 0.66 14.98
CA LYS A 65 2.86 0.82 15.82
C LYS A 65 3.94 1.53 15.02
N LEU A 66 4.46 2.61 15.59
CA LEU A 66 5.59 3.36 15.07
C LEU A 66 6.79 3.16 15.99
N ASP A 67 7.95 2.91 15.39
CA ASP A 67 9.21 2.78 16.11
C ASP A 67 9.88 4.16 16.19
N TYR A 68 10.29 4.54 17.40
CA TYR A 68 10.98 5.79 17.65
C TYR A 68 12.49 5.63 17.45
N ASP A 69 13.06 6.48 16.61
CA ASP A 69 14.50 6.65 16.42
C ASP A 69 14.97 7.96 17.06
N ALA A 70 15.71 7.83 18.16
CA ALA A 70 16.27 8.97 18.89
C ALA A 70 17.37 9.71 18.11
N ALA A 71 18.09 9.05 17.19
CA ALA A 71 19.15 9.68 16.42
C ALA A 71 18.59 10.68 15.39
N THR A 72 17.40 10.41 14.87
CA THR A 72 16.72 11.27 13.89
C THR A 72 15.51 12.00 14.46
N ALA A 73 15.24 11.85 15.77
CA ALA A 73 14.07 12.36 16.46
C ALA A 73 12.78 12.09 15.66
N SER A 74 12.54 10.83 15.28
CA SER A 74 11.41 10.50 14.42
C SER A 74 10.75 9.18 14.78
N TYR A 75 9.42 9.12 14.62
CA TYR A 75 8.67 7.87 14.62
C TYR A 75 8.53 7.38 13.18
N SER A 76 8.66 6.08 12.95
CA SER A 76 8.46 5.52 11.61
C SER A 76 7.82 4.13 11.62
N SER A 77 7.16 3.76 10.53
CA SER A 77 6.70 2.39 10.29
C SER A 77 6.66 2.09 8.80
N THR A 78 7.08 0.89 8.45
CA THR A 78 6.96 0.29 7.10
C THR A 78 5.82 -0.73 7.03
N ASN A 79 5.14 -0.96 8.15
CA ASN A 79 4.11 -1.98 8.30
C ASN A 79 2.75 -1.35 8.62
N LEU A 80 2.33 -0.40 7.78
CA LEU A 80 0.99 0.17 7.90
C LEU A 80 -0.05 -0.91 7.51
N PRO A 81 -1.15 -1.07 8.29
CA PRO A 81 -2.28 -1.89 7.88
C PRO A 81 -2.76 -1.56 6.47
N ASP A 82 -2.99 -2.57 5.63
CA ASP A 82 -3.34 -2.43 4.20
C ASP A 82 -2.32 -1.66 3.35
N GLY A 83 -1.16 -1.34 3.94
CA GLY A 83 -0.08 -0.60 3.33
C GLY A 83 0.93 -1.50 2.64
N ARG A 84 0.60 -2.76 2.33
CA ARG A 84 1.45 -3.68 1.55
C ARG A 84 0.60 -4.39 0.49
N ALA A 85 1.10 -4.44 -0.73
CA ALA A 85 0.45 -5.16 -1.83
C ALA A 85 1.52 -5.85 -2.68
N GLU A 86 1.40 -7.16 -2.82
CA GLU A 86 2.36 -7.99 -3.56
C GLU A 86 2.14 -7.87 -5.07
N VAL A 87 3.21 -7.98 -5.85
CA VAL A 87 3.15 -8.04 -7.32
C VAL A 87 3.53 -9.44 -7.75
N HIS A 88 2.55 -10.22 -8.22
CA HIS A 88 2.80 -11.57 -8.73
C HIS A 88 2.94 -11.49 -10.26
N ALA A 89 4.06 -10.95 -10.75
CA ALA A 89 4.35 -10.85 -12.18
C ALA A 89 5.45 -11.85 -12.59
N LYS A 90 5.15 -12.75 -13.53
CA LYS A 90 6.08 -13.81 -13.99
C LYS A 90 7.45 -13.31 -14.47
N ASN A 91 7.57 -12.03 -14.86
CA ASN A 91 8.74 -11.46 -15.53
C ASN A 91 9.33 -10.22 -14.82
N ARG A 92 8.93 -9.92 -13.57
CA ARG A 92 9.41 -8.73 -12.85
C ARG A 92 9.84 -9.10 -11.44
N ILE A 93 11.04 -8.67 -11.04
CA ILE A 93 11.55 -8.82 -9.67
C ILE A 93 11.02 -7.64 -8.86
N CYS A 94 9.72 -7.66 -8.54
CA CYS A 94 9.12 -6.73 -7.59
C CYS A 94 8.40 -7.57 -6.54
N ASP A 95 8.92 -7.60 -5.30
CA ASP A 95 8.24 -8.34 -4.23
C ASP A 95 6.93 -7.65 -3.79
N GLY A 96 6.77 -6.35 -4.11
CA GLY A 96 5.54 -5.61 -3.89
C GLY A 96 5.75 -4.11 -3.75
N TYR A 97 4.69 -3.44 -3.36
CA TYR A 97 4.69 -2.06 -2.92
C TYR A 97 4.31 -2.00 -1.44
N PHE A 98 4.88 -1.02 -0.74
CA PHE A 98 4.55 -0.78 0.65
C PHE A 98 4.56 0.70 1.04
N LEU A 99 3.80 1.05 2.07
CA LEU A 99 3.71 2.38 2.63
C LEU A 99 4.69 2.56 3.78
N VAL A 100 5.32 3.73 3.80
CA VAL A 100 6.20 4.16 4.88
C VAL A 100 5.68 5.46 5.44
N LEU A 101 5.36 5.45 6.73
CA LEU A 101 5.01 6.65 7.50
C LEU A 101 6.24 7.09 8.29
N LYS A 102 6.54 8.39 8.25
CA LYS A 102 7.52 9.04 9.11
C LYS A 102 6.93 10.30 9.74
N LEU A 103 7.07 10.40 11.05
CA LEU A 103 6.70 11.57 11.85
C LEU A 103 7.98 12.18 12.41
N LYS A 104 8.29 13.42 12.06
CA LYS A 104 9.48 14.15 12.53
C LYS A 104 9.13 14.96 13.77
N MET A 105 9.93 14.82 14.80
CA MET A 105 9.80 15.56 16.05
C MET A 105 10.75 16.75 16.06
N ASP A 106 10.35 17.83 16.72
CA ASP A 106 11.25 18.93 17.07
C ASP A 106 12.09 18.60 18.31
N LYS A 107 12.90 19.57 18.75
CA LYS A 107 13.78 19.42 19.94
C LYS A 107 13.01 19.33 21.26
N GLN A 108 11.72 19.67 21.26
CA GLN A 108 10.81 19.62 22.39
C GLN A 108 9.93 18.36 22.36
N ASN A 109 10.24 17.38 21.50
CA ASN A 109 9.45 16.17 21.26
C ASN A 109 8.01 16.48 20.85
N ARG A 110 7.82 17.52 20.04
CA ARG A 110 6.54 17.84 19.39
C ARG A 110 6.59 17.54 17.91
N LEU A 111 5.48 17.07 17.35
CA LEU A 111 5.38 16.75 15.94
C LEU A 111 5.59 18.00 15.08
N GLN A 112 6.57 17.98 14.20
CA GLN A 112 6.87 19.09 13.28
C GLN A 112 6.55 18.75 11.82
N GLY A 113 6.69 17.48 11.43
CA GLY A 113 6.52 17.05 10.04
C GLY A 113 5.94 15.65 9.91
N LYS A 114 5.20 15.43 8.83
CA LYS A 114 4.52 14.18 8.51
C LYS A 114 4.83 13.80 7.06
N GLU A 115 5.28 12.58 6.84
CA GLU A 115 5.60 12.06 5.51
C GLU A 115 4.97 10.68 5.33
N LEU A 116 4.17 10.51 4.28
CA LEU A 116 3.60 9.24 3.87
C LEU A 116 4.05 8.92 2.45
N ASN A 117 4.94 7.95 2.32
CA ASN A 117 5.54 7.55 1.05
C ASN A 117 5.14 6.13 0.67
N SER A 118 5.15 5.84 -0.62
CA SER A 118 4.98 4.49 -1.17
C SER A 118 6.25 4.08 -1.87
N TRP A 119 6.78 2.91 -1.52
CA TRP A 119 8.00 2.34 -2.09
C TRP A 119 7.64 1.05 -2.83
N GLY A 120 8.29 0.80 -3.97
CA GLY A 120 8.27 -0.50 -4.64
C GLY A 120 9.58 -1.21 -4.36
N SER A 121 9.55 -2.49 -4.02
CA SER A 121 10.75 -3.34 -3.87
C SER A 121 11.23 -3.89 -5.21
N CYS A 122 11.12 -3.09 -6.27
CA CYS A 122 11.52 -3.49 -7.61
C CYS A 122 13.04 -3.36 -7.77
N LEU A 123 13.70 -4.44 -8.23
CA LEU A 123 15.08 -4.43 -8.71
C LEU A 123 15.15 -4.09 -10.20
#